data_AF-A0A2P4QYP5-F1
#
_entry.id   AF-A0A2P4QYP5-F1
#
_cell.length_a   1.000
_cell.length_b   1.000
_cell.length_c   1.000
_cell.angle_alpha   90.00
_cell.angle_beta   90.00
_cell.angle_gamma   90.00
#
_symmetry.space_group_name_H-M   'P 1'
#
loop_
_entity.id
_entity.type
_entity.pdbx_description
1 polymer ?
#
loop_
_entity_poly.entity_id
_entity_poly.type
_entity_poly.pdbx_seq_one_letter_code
_entity_poly.pdbx_strand_id
1 'polypeptide(L)' 'YGVMPFVAPEVLKGKPYTRAADVYSFAMIMYYIATGRQPFANCAHDSVLALNICNGIRPEINELEAPKFYIDLMKNCWNA' A
#
# COMPACT_ATOMS: atom_id res chain seq x y z
N TYR A 1 13.33 -10.65 0.04
CA TYR A 1 12.13 -11.07 0.78
C TYR A 1 11.54 -9.85 1.45
N GLY A 2 10.52 -9.23 0.84
CA GLY A 2 9.75 -8.13 1.42
C GLY A 2 8.38 -8.63 1.87
N VAL A 3 7.73 -7.93 2.79
CA VAL A 3 6.35 -8.22 3.18
C VAL A 3 5.45 -7.74 2.05
N MET A 4 4.85 -8.66 1.28
CA MET A 4 4.15 -8.40 0.01
C MET A 4 3.23 -7.15 0.00
N PRO A 5 2.41 -6.90 1.03
CA PRO A 5 1.59 -5.68 1.13
C PRO A 5 2.33 -4.34 0.99
N PHE A 6 3.62 -4.30 1.31
CA PHE A 6 4.44 -3.08 1.25
C PHE A 6 5.15 -2.93 -0.10
N VAL A 7 5.08 -3.92 -0.98
CA VAL A 7 5.81 -3.93 -2.25
C VAL A 7 4.99 -3.25 -3.34
N ALA A 8 5.61 -2.28 -3.99
CA ALA A 8 4.98 -1.50 -5.05
C ALA A 8 4.60 -2.35 -6.28
N PRO A 9 3.49 -2.01 -6.99
CA PRO A 9 2.96 -2.81 -8.09
C PRO A 9 3.95 -2.99 -9.26
N GLU A 10 4.82 -2.02 -9.53
CA GLU A 10 5.86 -2.11 -10.55
C GLU A 10 6.93 -3.15 -10.18
N VAL A 11 7.30 -3.23 -8.90
CA VAL A 11 8.26 -4.22 -8.39
C VAL A 11 7.63 -5.62 -8.43
N LEU A 12 6.34 -5.75 -8.08
CA LEU A 12 5.60 -7.00 -8.22
C LEU A 12 5.49 -7.48 -9.67
N LYS A 13 5.44 -6.55 -10.63
CA LYS A 13 5.45 -6.83 -12.08
C LYS A 13 6.86 -7.15 -12.63
N GLY A 14 7.88 -7.19 -11.77
CA GLY A 14 9.27 -7.43 -12.18
C GLY A 14 9.91 -6.26 -12.94
N LYS A 15 9.32 -5.05 -12.85
CA LYS A 15 9.96 -3.85 -13.40
C LYS A 15 11.09 -3.37 -12.47
N PRO A 16 12.02 -2.54 -12.99
CA PRO A 16 13.07 -1.97 -12.17
C PRO A 16 12.51 -1.20 -10.97
N TYR A 17 13.21 -1.31 -9.84
CA TYR A 17 12.92 -0.51 -8.67
C TYR A 17 13.09 0.98 -8.97
N THR A 18 12.16 1.80 -8.51
CA THR A 18 12.21 3.25 -8.68
C THR A 18 11.94 3.95 -7.36
N ARG A 19 12.18 5.26 -7.31
CA ARG A 19 11.80 6.08 -6.14
C ARG A 19 10.30 6.04 -5.84
N ALA A 20 9.45 5.79 -6.84
CA ALA A 20 8.00 5.64 -6.62
C ALA A 20 7.70 4.40 -5.74
N ALA A 21 8.53 3.35 -5.81
CA ALA A 21 8.37 2.17 -4.98
C ALA A 21 8.61 2.47 -3.49
N ASP A 22 9.58 3.33 -3.17
CA ASP A 22 9.80 3.82 -1.80
C ASP A 22 8.59 4.62 -1.29
N VAL A 23 8.03 5.49 -2.14
CA VAL A 23 6.87 6.32 -1.78
C VAL A 23 5.61 5.46 -1.58
N TYR A 24 5.42 4.42 -2.39
CA TYR A 24 4.36 3.43 -2.18
C TYR A 24 4.52 2.71 -0.83
N SER A 25 5.74 2.24 -0.54
CA SER A 25 6.05 1.57 0.74
C SER A 25 5.78 2.49 1.93
N PHE A 26 6.13 3.77 1.80
CA PHE A 26 5.83 4.80 2.79
C PHE A 26 4.33 4.97 3.02
N ALA A 27 3.50 4.94 1.97
CA ALA A 27 2.04 4.98 2.12
C ALA A 27 1.50 3.77 2.90
N MET A 28 2.05 2.58 2.69
CA MET A 28 1.69 1.37 3.45
C MET A 28 2.11 1.46 4.92
N ILE A 29 3.23 2.11 5.22
CA ILE A 29 3.64 2.43 6.60
C ILE A 29 2.69 3.44 7.23
N MET A 30 2.29 4.49 6.49
CA MET A 30 1.30 5.46 6.96
C MET A 30 -0.03 4.78 7.31
N TYR A 31 -0.49 3.85 6.48
CA TYR A 31 -1.68 3.03 6.75
C TYR A 31 -1.54 2.25 8.06
N TYR A 32 -0.39 1.59 8.26
CA TYR A 32 -0.12 0.84 9.48
C TYR A 32 -0.12 1.73 10.73
N ILE A 33 0.44 2.94 10.64
CA ILE A 33 0.46 3.90 11.75
C ILE A 33 -0.95 4.39 12.09
N ALA A 34 -1.77 4.69 11.08
CA ALA A 34 -3.14 5.17 11.29
C ALA A 34 -4.06 4.11 11.89
N THR A 35 -3.97 2.87 11.41
CA THR A 35 -4.94 1.82 11.74
C THR A 35 -4.44 0.85 12.83
N GLY A 36 -3.13 0.78 13.04
CA GLY A 36 -2.48 -0.27 13.84
C GLY A 36 -2.58 -1.67 13.20
N ARG A 37 -3.05 -1.78 11.96
CA ARG A 37 -3.30 -3.05 11.26
C ARG A 37 -2.38 -3.19 10.06
N GLN A 38 -2.03 -4.43 9.74
CA GLN A 38 -1.26 -4.72 8.54
C GLN A 38 -2.10 -4.38 7.28
N PRO A 39 -1.51 -3.70 6.27
CA PRO A 39 -2.20 -3.49 5.00
C PRO A 39 -2.60 -4.85 4.40
N PHE A 40 -3.85 -4.97 3.95
CA PHE A 40 -4.42 -6.22 3.43
C PHE A 40 -4.44 -7.40 4.40
N ALA A 41 -4.53 -7.16 5.72
CA ALA A 41 -4.57 -8.23 6.74
C ALA A 41 -5.66 -9.31 6.50
N ASN A 42 -6.73 -8.98 5.76
CA ASN A 42 -7.84 -9.88 5.47
C ASN A 42 -7.64 -10.70 4.19
N CYS A 43 -6.51 -10.55 3.49
CA CYS A 43 -6.23 -11.25 2.23
C CYS A 43 -5.12 -12.28 2.42
N ALA A 44 -5.25 -13.42 1.74
CA ALA A 44 -4.11 -14.34 1.60
C ALA A 44 -2.96 -13.61 0.87
N HIS A 45 -1.73 -13.74 1.35
CA HIS A 45 -0.55 -13.15 0.73
C HIS A 45 -0.07 -14.00 -0.47
N ASP A 46 -0.95 -14.14 -1.45
CA ASP A 46 -0.76 -14.97 -2.64
C ASP A 46 -0.65 -14.12 -3.93
N SER A 47 -0.57 -14.82 -5.06
CA SER A 47 -0.55 -14.19 -6.38
C SER A 47 -1.82 -13.40 -6.70
N VAL A 48 -2.96 -13.70 -6.05
CA VAL A 48 -4.21 -12.93 -6.21
C VAL A 48 -4.08 -11.57 -5.56
N LEU A 49 -3.50 -11.49 -4.36
CA LEU A 49 -3.22 -10.20 -3.73
C LEU A 49 -2.24 -9.36 -4.55
N ALA A 50 -1.17 -9.98 -5.07
CA ALA A 50 -0.23 -9.28 -5.94
C ALA A 50 -0.93 -8.70 -7.19
N LEU A 51 -1.83 -9.47 -7.80
CA LEU A 51 -2.61 -9.04 -8.96
C LEU A 51 -3.61 -7.93 -8.61
N ASN A 52 -4.25 -8.01 -7.44
CA ASN A 52 -5.13 -6.98 -6.92
C ASN A 52 -4.40 -5.64 -6.70
N ILE A 53 -3.23 -5.66 -6.06
CA ILE A 53 -2.37 -4.48 -5.89
C ILE A 53 -1.98 -3.89 -7.26
N CYS A 54 -1.59 -4.77 -8.20
CA CYS A 54 -1.23 -4.42 -9.57
C CYS A 54 -2.38 -3.83 -10.40
N ASN A 55 -3.63 -4.13 -10.03
CA ASN A 55 -4.86 -3.63 -10.62
C ASN A 55 -5.38 -2.36 -9.93
N GLY A 56 -4.67 -1.85 -8.91
CA GLY A 56 -5.04 -0.60 -8.24
C GLY A 56 -5.89 -0.77 -6.98
N ILE A 57 -6.13 -2.00 -6.51
CA ILE A 57 -6.80 -2.19 -5.22
C ILE A 57 -5.91 -1.63 -4.10
N ARG A 58 -6.54 -0.95 -3.13
CA ARG A 58 -5.88 -0.32 -1.97
C ARG A 58 -6.61 -0.72 -0.68
N PRO A 59 -5.92 -0.69 0.48
CA PRO A 59 -6.56 -0.90 1.77
C PRO A 59 -7.61 0.18 2.05
N GLU A 60 -8.73 -0.21 2.66
CA GLU A 60 -9.74 0.74 3.10
C GLU A 60 -9.30 1.44 4.38
N ILE A 61 -9.45 2.77 4.40
CA ILE A 61 -9.24 3.66 5.55
C ILE A 61 -10.39 4.66 5.60
N ASN A 62 -10.85 5.02 6.78
CA ASN A 62 -11.91 6.02 6.97
C ASN A 62 -11.44 7.19 7.84
N GLU A 63 -12.21 8.29 7.85
CA GLU A 63 -11.88 9.50 8.62
C GLU A 63 -11.94 9.32 10.15
N LEU A 64 -12.43 8.17 10.64
CA LEU A 64 -12.37 7.82 12.07
C LEU A 64 -10.98 7.29 12.46
N GLU A 65 -10.22 6.71 11.52
CA GLU A 65 -8.89 6.15 11.79
C GLU A 65 -7.78 7.21 11.70
N ALA A 66 -7.92 8.22 10.83
CA ALA A 66 -6.96 9.30 10.71
C ALA A 66 -7.60 10.60 10.22
N PRO A 67 -7.01 11.77 10.52
CA PRO A 67 -7.43 13.03 9.96
C PRO A 67 -7.41 13.02 8.42
N LYS A 68 -8.36 13.70 7.79
CA LYS A 68 -8.51 13.74 6.33
C LYS A 68 -7.21 14.10 5.59
N PHE A 69 -6.45 15.09 6.08
CA PHE A 69 -5.19 15.50 5.46
C PHE A 69 -4.17 14.35 5.38
N TYR A 70 -4.17 13.47 6.38
CA TYR A 70 -3.27 12.32 6.46
C TYR A 70 -3.67 11.25 5.45
N ILE A 71 -4.98 10.98 5.35
CA ILE A 71 -5.55 10.06 4.37
C ILE A 71 -5.26 10.54 2.95
N ASP A 72 -5.44 11.83 2.69
CA ASP A 72 -5.18 12.43 1.37
C ASP A 72 -3.69 12.35 1.02
N LEU A 73 -2.79 12.65 1.97
CA LEU A 73 -1.35 12.51 1.77
C LEU A 73 -0.96 11.05 1.47
N MET A 74 -1.46 10.11 2.27
CA MET A 74 -1.22 8.68 2.07
C MET A 74 -1.71 8.22 0.69
N LYS A 75 -2.89 8.68 0.26
CA LYS A 75 -3.44 8.38 -1.06
C LYS A 75 -2.60 8.94 -2.19
N ASN A 76 -2.03 10.13 -2.01
CA ASN A 76 -1.11 10.71 -2.98
C ASN A 76 0.19 9.90 -3.08
N CYS A 77 0.69 9.36 -1.96
CA CYS A 77 1.91 8.56 -1.93
C CYS A 77 1.78 7.22 -2.69
N TRP A 78 0.68 6.49 -2.57
CA TRP A 78 0.53 5.19 -3.27
C TRP A 78 -0.01 5.27 -4.71
N ASN A 79 -0.27 6.49 -5.20
CA ASN A 79 -0.69 6.81 -6.57
C ASN A 79 0.46 7.48 -7.37
N ALA A 80 1.62 7.64 -6.74
CA ALA A 80 2.81 8.28 -7.31
C ALA A 80 3.53 7.40 -8.35
#